data_AF-X1DQ91-F1
#
_entry.id   AF-X1DQ91-F1
#
_cell.length_a   1.000
_cell.length_b   1.000
_cell.length_c   1.000
_cell.angle_alpha   90.00
_cell.angle_beta   90.00
_cell.angle_gamma   90.00
#
_symmetry.space_group_name_H-M   'P 1'
#
loop_
_entity.id
_entity.type
_entity.pdbx_description
1 polymer ?
#
loop_
_entity_poly.entity_id
_entity_poly.type
_entity_poly.pdbx_seq_one_letter_code
_entity_poly.pdbx_strand_id
1 'polypeptide(L)'
;MRFPCEYIASTMLPSLRIRIAHDLRSKGKSQNEIAKLLGVKQPVIVSYLQKNIAETGDEKINHHLDALSESISNMLFTQEPLDKVMRTICTKCKSLRVEGPLCYIHKTILPQLEIYHKCDICSGYKELPSLEDRSIILSELKAIFTQLSTHPTFYKWVPEIGSQLAQSDKKAKDLDDIASYPGRIIKVKEKI
;
A
#
# COMPACT_ATOMS: atom_id res chain seq x y z
N MET A 1 9.84 -6.06 -22.20
CA MET A 1 9.48 -6.56 -20.84
C MET A 1 8.15 -5.92 -20.49
N ARG A 2 7.15 -6.69 -20.05
CA ARG A 2 5.87 -6.13 -19.58
C ARG A 2 5.68 -6.52 -18.13
N PHE A 3 5.59 -5.54 -17.24
CA PHE A 3 5.40 -5.77 -15.82
C PHE A 3 3.90 -5.90 -15.47
N PRO A 4 3.53 -6.66 -14.42
CA PRO A 4 2.16 -6.70 -13.93
C PRO A 4 1.63 -5.29 -13.57
N CYS A 5 2.52 -4.43 -13.07
CA CYS A 5 2.21 -3.05 -12.69
C CYS A 5 1.75 -2.19 -13.88
N GLU A 6 2.22 -2.49 -15.10
CA GLU A 6 1.76 -1.78 -16.30
C GLU A 6 0.29 -2.10 -16.58
N TYR A 7 -0.10 -3.37 -16.50
CA TYR A 7 -1.51 -3.78 -16.62
C TYR A 7 -2.38 -3.15 -15.53
N ILE A 8 -1.87 -3.12 -14.28
CA ILE A 8 -2.57 -2.48 -13.17
C ILE A 8 -2.83 -0.99 -13.49
N ALA A 9 -1.82 -0.27 -13.96
CA ALA A 9 -1.92 1.16 -14.27
C ALA A 9 -2.80 1.46 -15.49
N SER A 10 -2.70 0.66 -16.55
CA SER A 10 -3.41 0.90 -17.82
C SER A 10 -4.86 0.40 -17.82
N THR A 11 -5.17 -0.62 -17.03
CA THR A 11 -6.44 -1.36 -17.16
C THR A 11 -7.17 -1.48 -15.82
N MET A 12 -6.52 -2.02 -14.79
CA MET A 12 -7.16 -2.28 -13.49
C MET A 12 -7.59 -0.99 -12.77
N LEU A 13 -6.67 -0.04 -12.59
CA LEU A 13 -6.95 1.20 -11.87
C LEU A 13 -7.95 2.11 -12.61
N PRO A 14 -7.90 2.24 -13.95
CA PRO A 14 -8.94 2.93 -14.70
C PRO A 14 -10.32 2.28 -14.53
N SER A 15 -10.44 0.95 -14.62
CA SER A 15 -11.71 0.26 -14.38
C SER A 15 -12.22 0.49 -12.94
N LEU A 16 -11.32 0.39 -11.95
CA LEU A 16 -11.66 0.65 -10.55
C LEU A 16 -12.21 2.07 -10.34
N ARG A 17 -11.58 3.10 -10.94
CA ARG A 17 -12.04 4.49 -10.85
C ARG A 17 -13.43 4.69 -11.47
N ILE A 18 -13.72 4.01 -12.58
CA ILE A 18 -15.04 4.04 -13.23
C ILE A 18 -16.08 3.41 -12.31
N ARG A 19 -15.80 2.24 -11.72
CA ARG A 19 -16.69 1.57 -10.75
C ARG A 19 -16.97 2.45 -9.54
N ILE A 20 -15.94 3.06 -8.94
CA ILE A 20 -16.08 4.00 -7.81
C ILE A 20 -16.94 5.22 -8.21
N ALA A 21 -16.74 5.77 -9.41
CA ALA A 21 -17.52 6.92 -9.86
C ALA A 21 -19.02 6.58 -10.01
N HIS A 22 -19.34 5.42 -10.57
CA HIS A 22 -20.72 4.93 -10.70
C HIS A 22 -21.34 4.63 -9.33
N ASP A 23 -20.61 3.99 -8.41
CA ASP A 23 -21.12 3.69 -7.07
C ASP A 23 -21.34 4.95 -6.22
N LEU A 24 -20.42 5.91 -6.25
CA LEU A 24 -20.64 7.21 -5.60
C LEU A 24 -21.83 7.97 -6.22
N ARG A 25 -22.04 7.83 -7.54
CA ARG A 25 -23.17 8.45 -8.23
C ARG A 25 -24.49 7.82 -7.82
N SER A 26 -24.56 6.49 -7.68
CA SER A 26 -25.76 5.80 -7.20
C SER A 26 -26.09 6.15 -5.75
N LYS A 27 -25.07 6.48 -4.94
CA LYS A 27 -25.17 7.01 -3.57
C LYS A 27 -25.51 8.51 -3.48
N GLY A 28 -25.86 9.14 -4.61
CA GLY A 28 -26.36 10.51 -4.65
C GLY A 28 -25.31 11.62 -4.72
N LYS A 29 -24.01 11.30 -4.86
CA LYS A 29 -22.98 12.33 -5.06
C LYS A 29 -23.11 13.02 -6.42
N SER A 30 -22.88 14.32 -6.44
CA SER A 30 -22.76 15.10 -7.68
C SER A 30 -21.44 14.82 -8.38
N GLN A 31 -21.37 15.05 -9.70
CA GLN A 31 -20.13 14.86 -10.47
C GLN A 31 -18.97 15.72 -9.94
N ASN A 32 -19.27 16.93 -9.43
CA ASN A 32 -18.28 17.81 -8.81
C ASN A 32 -17.76 17.26 -7.48
N GLU A 33 -18.61 16.67 -6.64
CA GLU A 33 -18.17 16.01 -5.41
C GLU A 33 -17.31 14.79 -5.71
N ILE A 34 -17.73 13.95 -6.67
CA ILE A 34 -16.96 12.77 -7.09
C ILE A 34 -15.59 13.19 -7.62
N ALA A 35 -15.54 14.25 -8.43
CA ALA A 35 -14.28 14.80 -8.96
C ALA A 35 -13.32 15.22 -7.83
N LYS A 36 -13.84 15.88 -6.79
CA LYS A 36 -13.07 16.25 -5.59
C LYS A 36 -12.58 15.02 -4.83
N LEU A 37 -13.44 14.03 -4.59
CA LEU A 37 -13.10 12.79 -3.87
C LEU A 37 -12.04 11.96 -4.60
N LEU A 38 -12.10 11.90 -5.94
CA LEU A 38 -11.15 11.14 -6.76
C LEU A 38 -9.91 11.93 -7.19
N GLY A 39 -9.83 13.22 -6.85
CA GLY A 39 -8.69 14.07 -7.21
C GLY A 39 -8.54 14.30 -8.72
N VAL A 40 -9.65 14.36 -9.46
CA VAL A 40 -9.66 14.58 -10.92
C VAL A 40 -10.57 15.76 -11.29
N LYS A 41 -10.49 16.22 -12.55
CA LYS A 41 -11.40 17.27 -13.05
C LYS A 41 -12.78 16.69 -13.33
N GLN A 42 -13.85 17.46 -13.14
CA GLN A 42 -15.23 17.01 -13.39
C GLN A 42 -15.47 16.43 -14.81
N PRO A 43 -14.87 16.95 -15.90
CA PRO A 43 -15.01 16.32 -17.22
C PRO A 43 -14.51 14.88 -17.30
N VAL A 44 -13.54 14.50 -16.45
CA VAL A 44 -13.06 13.10 -16.34
C VAL A 44 -14.17 12.22 -15.75
N ILE A 45 -14.93 12.72 -14.79
CA ILE A 45 -16.07 12.00 -14.20
C ILE A 45 -17.20 11.82 -15.21
N VAL A 46 -17.48 12.83 -16.04
CA VAL A 46 -18.45 12.69 -17.14
C VAL A 46 -18.04 11.55 -18.06
N SER A 47 -16.76 11.51 -18.45
CA SER A 47 -16.23 10.42 -19.28
C SER A 47 -16.32 9.05 -18.58
N TYR A 48 -16.07 8.98 -17.28
CA TYR A 48 -16.21 7.72 -16.51
C TYR A 48 -17.66 7.22 -16.48
N LEU A 49 -18.62 8.11 -16.22
CA LEU A 49 -20.03 7.75 -16.10
C LEU A 49 -20.67 7.35 -17.45
N GLN A 50 -20.07 7.74 -18.57
CA GLN A 50 -20.49 7.29 -19.91
C GLN A 50 -20.02 5.86 -20.25
N LYS A 51 -19.04 5.31 -19.52
CA LYS A 51 -18.50 3.98 -19.78
C LYS A 51 -19.35 2.91 -19.11
N ASN A 52 -19.61 1.84 -19.86
CA ASN A 52 -20.21 0.62 -19.33
C ASN A 52 -19.18 -0.13 -18.48
N ILE A 53 -19.50 -0.36 -17.20
CA ILE A 53 -18.61 -1.05 -16.26
C ILE A 53 -18.22 -2.45 -16.77
N ALA A 54 -19.16 -3.18 -17.38
CA ALA A 54 -18.95 -4.55 -17.87
C ALA A 54 -17.89 -4.63 -18.98
N GLU A 55 -17.68 -3.54 -19.72
CA GLU A 55 -16.69 -3.43 -20.80
C GLU A 55 -15.33 -2.90 -20.32
N THR A 56 -15.18 -2.69 -19.00
CA THR A 56 -13.94 -2.16 -18.41
C THR A 56 -13.23 -3.22 -17.59
N GLY A 57 -11.91 -3.32 -17.78
CA GLY A 57 -11.07 -4.24 -17.01
C GLY A 57 -10.96 -5.62 -17.65
N ASP A 58 -10.75 -6.64 -16.82
CA ASP A 58 -10.70 -8.05 -17.21
C ASP A 58 -11.68 -8.82 -16.33
N GLU A 59 -12.55 -9.61 -16.97
CA GLU A 59 -13.62 -10.36 -16.34
C GLU A 59 -13.13 -11.19 -15.14
N LYS A 60 -11.91 -11.75 -15.24
CA LYS A 60 -11.31 -12.61 -14.21
C LYS A 60 -11.09 -11.90 -12.88
N ILE A 61 -11.05 -10.57 -12.86
CA ILE A 61 -10.88 -9.77 -11.64
C ILE A 61 -12.06 -8.84 -11.35
N ASN A 62 -13.12 -8.85 -12.17
CA ASN A 62 -14.25 -7.92 -12.01
C ASN A 62 -14.89 -8.02 -10.62
N HIS A 63 -15.17 -9.23 -10.13
CA HIS A 63 -15.69 -9.43 -8.77
C HIS A 63 -14.80 -8.82 -7.69
N HIS A 64 -13.47 -8.91 -7.84
CA HIS A 64 -12.53 -8.27 -6.90
C HIS A 64 -12.56 -6.74 -7.00
N LEU A 65 -12.75 -6.19 -8.21
CA LEU A 65 -12.85 -4.75 -8.42
C LEU A 65 -14.19 -4.20 -7.93
N ASP A 66 -15.28 -4.95 -8.05
CA ASP A 66 -16.59 -4.58 -7.53
C ASP A 66 -16.56 -4.44 -6.01
N ALA A 67 -16.12 -5.50 -5.32
CA ALA A 67 -15.97 -5.48 -3.87
C ALA A 67 -15.02 -4.37 -3.39
N LEU A 68 -13.90 -4.16 -4.10
CA LEU A 68 -12.98 -3.07 -3.77
C LEU A 68 -13.63 -1.70 -4.01
N SER A 69 -14.34 -1.52 -5.13
CA SER A 69 -14.98 -0.24 -5.46
C SER A 69 -16.06 0.16 -4.46
N GLU A 70 -16.86 -0.80 -3.99
CA GLU A 70 -17.87 -0.58 -2.95
C GLU A 70 -17.20 -0.16 -1.63
N SER A 71 -16.17 -0.90 -1.21
CA SER A 71 -15.40 -0.62 0.00
C SER A 71 -14.78 0.79 -0.03
N ILE A 72 -14.13 1.14 -1.15
CA ILE A 72 -13.49 2.44 -1.33
C ILE A 72 -14.52 3.57 -1.39
N SER A 73 -15.64 3.36 -2.10
CA SER A 73 -16.70 4.36 -2.18
C SER A 73 -17.35 4.60 -0.81
N ASN A 74 -17.54 3.56 0.01
CA ASN A 74 -18.00 3.70 1.39
C ASN A 74 -17.00 4.53 2.23
N MET A 75 -15.70 4.24 2.14
CA MET A 75 -14.67 5.02 2.84
C MET A 75 -14.66 6.49 2.41
N LEU A 76 -14.78 6.77 1.11
CA LEU A 76 -14.84 8.13 0.58
C LEU A 76 -16.13 8.85 1.01
N PHE A 77 -17.25 8.12 1.09
CA PHE A 77 -18.53 8.66 1.53
C PHE A 77 -18.50 9.05 3.01
N THR A 78 -17.88 8.23 3.86
CA THR A 78 -17.71 8.50 5.30
C THR A 78 -16.48 9.37 5.62
N GLN A 79 -15.79 9.88 4.59
CA GLN A 79 -14.62 10.77 4.73
C GLN A 79 -13.48 10.16 5.56
N GLU A 80 -13.23 8.86 5.39
CA GLU A 80 -12.08 8.19 5.99
C GLU A 80 -10.76 8.81 5.50
N PRO A 81 -9.68 8.76 6.32
CA PRO A 81 -8.39 9.28 5.94
C PRO A 81 -7.87 8.74 4.60
N LEU A 82 -7.34 9.62 3.76
CA LEU A 82 -6.88 9.26 2.41
C LEU A 82 -5.78 8.17 2.43
N ASP A 83 -4.92 8.17 3.44
CA ASP A 83 -3.89 7.15 3.59
C ASP A 83 -4.49 5.74 3.80
N LYS A 84 -5.60 5.63 4.54
CA LYS A 84 -6.35 4.37 4.70
C LYS A 84 -6.95 3.90 3.38
N VAL A 85 -7.55 4.80 2.61
CA VAL A 85 -8.09 4.52 1.27
C VAL A 85 -6.98 3.99 0.34
N MET A 86 -5.84 4.70 0.30
CA MET A 86 -4.70 4.31 -0.51
C MET A 86 -4.11 2.97 -0.09
N ARG A 87 -3.95 2.73 1.21
CA ARG A 87 -3.49 1.43 1.75
C ARG A 87 -4.41 0.30 1.32
N THR A 88 -5.73 0.47 1.39
CA THR A 88 -6.68 -0.56 0.96
C THR A 88 -6.49 -0.95 -0.52
N ILE A 89 -6.36 0.04 -1.40
CA ILE A 89 -6.13 -0.21 -2.84
C ILE A 89 -4.78 -0.90 -3.07
N CYS A 90 -3.71 -0.40 -2.43
CA CYS A 90 -2.36 -0.97 -2.56
C CYS A 90 -2.27 -2.40 -2.03
N THR A 91 -2.89 -2.68 -0.88
CA THR A 91 -2.98 -4.02 -0.29
C THR A 91 -3.73 -4.96 -1.22
N LYS A 92 -4.87 -4.53 -1.79
CA LYS A 92 -5.60 -5.39 -2.73
C LYS A 92 -4.81 -5.65 -4.01
N CYS A 93 -4.10 -4.64 -4.53
CA CYS A 93 -3.19 -4.80 -5.65
C CYS A 93 -2.04 -5.79 -5.37
N LYS A 94 -1.51 -5.81 -4.14
CA LYS A 94 -0.54 -6.82 -3.70
C LYS A 94 -1.19 -8.21 -3.60
N SER A 95 -2.36 -8.33 -2.95
CA SER A 95 -3.10 -9.59 -2.81
C SER A 95 -3.34 -10.24 -4.17
N LEU A 96 -3.87 -9.50 -5.14
CA LEU A 96 -4.16 -10.02 -6.48
C LEU A 96 -2.92 -10.52 -7.23
N ARG A 97 -1.74 -9.99 -6.91
CA ARG A 97 -0.46 -10.44 -7.47
C ARG A 97 0.05 -11.72 -6.81
N VAL A 98 -0.02 -11.79 -5.47
CA VAL A 98 0.50 -12.92 -4.68
C VAL A 98 -0.44 -14.14 -4.74
N GLU A 99 -1.75 -13.91 -4.70
CA GLU A 99 -2.78 -14.96 -4.69
C GLU A 99 -3.01 -15.58 -6.08
N GLY A 100 -2.50 -14.96 -7.15
CA GLY A 100 -2.52 -15.52 -8.50
C GLY A 100 -3.45 -14.90 -9.55
N PRO A 101 -4.57 -14.20 -9.24
CA PRO A 101 -5.45 -13.65 -10.28
C PRO A 101 -4.73 -12.78 -11.32
N LEU A 102 -3.84 -11.87 -10.89
CA LEU A 102 -3.04 -11.07 -11.80
C LEU A 102 -1.92 -11.86 -12.48
N CYS A 103 -1.43 -12.94 -11.89
CA CYS A 103 -0.43 -13.81 -12.52
C CYS A 103 -1.01 -14.48 -13.77
N TYR A 104 -2.27 -14.95 -13.68
CA TYR A 104 -2.94 -15.57 -14.82
C TYR A 104 -3.17 -14.57 -15.97
N ILE A 105 -3.62 -13.35 -15.67
CA ILE A 105 -3.74 -12.27 -16.67
C ILE A 105 -2.36 -11.87 -17.22
N HIS A 106 -1.33 -11.81 -16.36
CA HIS A 106 0.01 -11.42 -16.80
C HIS A 106 0.61 -12.45 -17.78
N LYS A 107 0.35 -13.74 -17.58
CA LYS A 107 0.76 -14.80 -18.52
C LYS A 107 0.09 -14.66 -19.89
N THR A 108 -1.16 -14.20 -19.98
CA THR A 108 -1.78 -13.94 -21.29
C THR A 108 -1.19 -12.72 -21.99
N ILE A 109 -0.75 -11.71 -21.22
CA ILE A 109 -0.09 -10.51 -21.75
C ILE A 109 1.36 -10.79 -22.18
N LEU A 110 2.06 -11.68 -21.46
CA LEU A 110 3.44 -12.07 -21.73
C LEU A 110 3.56 -13.60 -21.75
N PRO A 111 3.18 -14.25 -22.87
CA PRO A 111 3.15 -15.72 -22.98
C PRO A 111 4.50 -16.40 -22.72
N GLN A 112 5.62 -15.68 -22.86
CA GLN A 112 6.95 -16.18 -22.52
C GLN A 112 7.07 -16.63 -21.06
N LEU A 113 6.16 -16.18 -20.17
CA LEU A 113 6.11 -16.62 -18.78
C LEU A 113 5.51 -18.02 -18.58
N GLU A 114 4.93 -18.63 -19.62
CA GLU A 114 4.38 -19.98 -19.55
C GLU A 114 5.45 -21.05 -19.29
N ILE A 115 6.72 -20.79 -19.64
CA ILE A 115 7.86 -21.67 -19.34
C ILE A 115 8.03 -21.88 -17.82
N TYR A 116 7.54 -20.96 -17.00
CA TYR A 116 7.61 -21.04 -15.55
C TYR A 116 6.35 -21.74 -15.00
N HIS A 117 6.45 -23.06 -14.81
CA HIS A 117 5.39 -23.89 -14.22
C HIS A 117 5.05 -23.48 -12.77
N LYS A 118 6.04 -23.00 -12.01
CA LYS A 118 5.87 -22.41 -10.67
C LYS A 118 6.44 -20.99 -10.67
N CYS A 119 5.65 -20.04 -11.19
CA CYS A 119 6.02 -18.63 -11.21
C CYS A 119 5.74 -18.00 -9.83
N ASP A 120 6.78 -17.55 -9.13
CA ASP A 120 6.72 -16.86 -7.84
C ASP A 120 7.30 -15.43 -7.89
N ILE A 121 7.56 -14.91 -9.10
CA ILE A 121 8.16 -13.59 -9.35
C ILE A 121 7.43 -12.47 -8.58
N CYS A 122 6.09 -12.51 -8.56
CA CYS A 122 5.26 -11.49 -7.91
C CYS A 122 5.05 -11.71 -6.41
N SER A 123 5.42 -12.88 -5.88
CA SER A 123 5.27 -13.24 -4.47
C SER A 123 6.32 -12.56 -3.58
N GLY A 124 7.29 -11.87 -4.20
CA GLY A 124 8.45 -11.32 -3.53
C GLY A 124 9.51 -12.38 -3.30
N TYR A 125 10.76 -11.95 -3.15
CA TYR A 125 11.84 -12.84 -2.74
C TYR A 125 11.69 -13.13 -1.25
N LYS A 126 11.67 -14.41 -0.87
CA LYS A 126 11.67 -14.84 0.55
C LYS A 126 12.84 -14.26 1.37
N GLU A 127 13.89 -13.81 0.68
CA GLU A 127 15.12 -13.24 1.24
C GLU A 127 15.08 -11.72 1.40
N LEU A 128 14.13 -11.01 0.77
CA LEU A 128 13.97 -9.58 0.94
C LEU A 128 12.96 -9.32 2.08
N PRO A 129 13.28 -8.47 3.07
CA PRO A 129 12.33 -8.09 4.11
C PRO A 129 11.08 -7.52 3.46
N SER A 130 9.91 -8.08 3.75
CA SER A 130 8.66 -7.53 3.25
C SER A 130 8.43 -6.14 3.83
N LEU A 131 7.61 -5.31 3.17
CA LEU A 131 7.21 -4.02 3.73
C LEU A 131 6.51 -4.17 5.08
N GLU A 132 5.85 -5.31 5.32
CA GLU A 132 5.25 -5.67 6.60
C GLU A 132 6.32 -5.95 7.65
N ASP A 133 7.35 -6.74 7.33
CA ASP A 133 8.48 -7.05 8.23
C ASP A 133 9.21 -5.77 8.68
N ARG A 134 9.46 -4.84 7.73
CA ARG A 134 10.05 -3.54 8.04
C ARG A 134 9.12 -2.68 8.91
N SER A 135 7.81 -2.73 8.67
CA SER A 135 6.85 -1.95 9.47
C SER A 135 6.80 -2.42 10.93
N ILE A 136 6.95 -3.72 11.18
CA ILE A 136 7.00 -4.30 12.52
C ILE A 136 8.24 -3.76 13.25
N ILE A 137 9.42 -3.92 12.65
CA ILE A 137 10.70 -3.43 13.22
C ILE A 137 10.62 -1.93 13.53
N LEU A 138 10.09 -1.12 12.62
CA LEU A 138 9.95 0.32 12.85
C LEU A 138 8.93 0.65 13.94
N SER A 139 7.84 -0.11 14.06
CA SER A 139 6.84 0.08 15.11
C SER A 139 7.38 -0.27 16.49
N GLU A 140 8.18 -1.34 16.59
CA GLU A 140 8.83 -1.78 17.83
C GLU A 140 9.90 -0.77 18.26
N LEU A 141 10.76 -0.31 17.34
CA LEU A 141 11.71 0.77 17.60
C LEU A 141 11.03 2.02 18.16
N LYS A 142 9.89 2.41 17.58
CA LYS A 142 9.11 3.57 18.06
C LYS A 142 8.53 3.35 19.44
N ALA A 143 8.03 2.16 19.73
CA ALA A 143 7.50 1.81 21.04
C ALA A 143 8.62 1.83 22.11
N ILE A 144 9.77 1.23 21.81
CA ILE A 144 10.95 1.23 22.70
C ILE A 144 11.41 2.67 22.96
N PHE A 145 11.56 3.49 21.91
CA PHE A 145 11.95 4.90 22.09
C PHE A 145 10.97 5.67 22.98
N THR A 146 9.66 5.46 22.80
CA THR A 146 8.62 6.09 23.63
C THR A 146 8.75 5.67 25.10
N GLN A 147 9.00 4.38 25.36
CA GLN A 147 9.20 3.87 26.71
C GLN A 147 10.47 4.43 27.37
N LEU A 148 11.58 4.51 26.62
CA LEU A 148 12.84 5.09 27.11
C LEU A 148 12.69 6.59 27.39
N SER A 149 11.98 7.31 26.53
CA SER A 149 11.77 8.77 26.65
C SER A 149 10.90 9.14 27.85
N THR A 150 10.03 8.22 28.28
CA THR A 150 9.14 8.40 29.44
C THR A 150 9.72 7.81 30.72
N HIS A 151 10.85 7.10 30.64
CA HIS A 151 11.46 6.48 31.81
C HIS A 151 12.15 7.53 32.71
N PRO A 152 11.78 7.62 34.02
CA PRO A 152 12.16 8.74 34.88
C PRO A 152 13.66 8.99 35.04
N THR A 153 14.50 7.96 34.83
CA THR A 153 15.94 8.03 35.08
C THR A 153 16.79 7.56 33.91
N PHE A 154 16.19 7.28 32.74
CA PHE A 154 16.96 6.73 31.61
C PHE A 154 18.02 7.71 31.10
N TYR A 155 17.75 9.01 31.17
CA TYR A 155 18.71 10.06 30.83
C TYR A 155 20.04 9.96 31.60
N LYS A 156 20.07 9.34 32.78
CA LYS A 156 21.30 9.14 33.58
C LYS A 156 22.23 8.09 32.98
N TRP A 157 21.73 7.27 32.07
CA TRP A 157 22.45 6.19 31.40
C TRP A 157 22.91 6.58 29.99
N VAL A 158 22.56 7.78 29.51
CA VAL A 158 23.02 8.28 28.22
C VAL A 158 24.42 8.89 28.38
N PRO A 159 25.44 8.37 27.66
CA PRO A 159 26.80 8.90 27.74
C PRO A 159 26.93 10.24 27.02
N GLU A 160 28.02 10.97 27.24
CA GLU A 160 28.29 12.27 26.62
C GLU A 160 28.33 12.22 25.08
N ILE A 161 28.75 11.09 24.51
CA ILE A 161 28.74 10.87 23.07
C ILE A 161 27.34 10.48 22.53
N GLY A 162 26.33 10.35 23.38
CA GLY A 162 24.98 9.89 23.04
C GLY A 162 24.86 8.38 22.86
N SER A 163 23.61 7.89 22.89
CA SER A 163 23.24 6.48 22.67
C SER A 163 22.58 6.29 21.31
N GLN A 164 22.58 5.07 20.78
CA GLN A 164 21.84 4.75 19.56
C GLN A 164 20.93 3.54 19.79
N LEU A 165 19.70 3.65 19.31
CA LEU A 165 18.72 2.56 19.33
C LEU A 165 18.64 1.97 17.93
N ALA A 166 18.92 0.68 17.84
CA ALA A 166 18.91 -0.08 16.61
C ALA A 166 18.21 -1.43 16.82
N GLN A 167 17.57 -1.92 15.77
CA GLN A 167 16.86 -3.19 15.77
C GLN A 167 16.95 -3.84 14.39
N SER A 168 17.04 -5.17 14.40
CA SER A 168 17.01 -5.99 13.20
C SER A 168 16.06 -7.16 13.40
N ASP A 169 15.73 -7.86 12.31
CA ASP A 169 15.14 -9.19 12.42
C ASP A 169 16.22 -10.28 12.58
N LYS A 170 15.78 -11.54 12.73
CA LYS A 170 16.65 -12.71 12.87
C LYS A 170 17.42 -13.09 11.60
N LYS A 171 17.09 -12.47 10.46
CA LYS A 171 17.67 -12.78 9.15
C LYS A 171 18.73 -11.77 8.72
N ALA A 172 18.96 -10.72 9.51
CA ALA A 172 19.95 -9.68 9.21
C ALA A 172 21.35 -10.26 8.95
N LYS A 173 21.96 -9.83 7.85
CA LYS A 173 23.28 -10.28 7.39
C LYS A 173 24.30 -9.15 7.38
N ASP A 174 23.86 -7.93 7.12
CA ASP A 174 24.74 -6.75 7.05
C ASP A 174 24.09 -5.50 7.68
N LEU A 175 24.79 -4.36 7.57
CA LEU A 175 24.36 -3.10 8.18
C LEU A 175 23.08 -2.54 7.57
N ASP A 176 22.77 -2.87 6.31
CA ASP A 176 21.56 -2.36 5.63
C ASP A 176 20.29 -3.07 6.14
N ASP A 177 20.44 -4.20 6.84
CA ASP A 177 19.35 -4.92 7.51
C ASP A 177 19.03 -4.38 8.92
N ILE A 178 19.78 -3.38 9.40
CA ILE A 178 19.61 -2.81 10.73
C ILE A 178 18.84 -1.49 10.64
N ALA A 179 17.65 -1.45 11.23
CA ALA A 179 16.90 -0.21 11.40
C ALA A 179 17.41 0.55 12.62
N SER A 180 17.66 1.86 12.47
CA SER A 180 17.97 2.74 13.60
C SER A 180 17.46 4.16 13.36
N TYR A 181 17.46 4.98 14.41
CA TYR A 181 17.25 6.42 14.24
C TYR A 181 18.50 7.08 13.64
N PRO A 182 18.35 8.01 12.69
CA PRO A 182 19.46 8.82 12.23
C PRO A 182 19.95 9.71 13.38
N GLY A 183 21.25 9.68 13.67
CA GLY A 183 21.87 10.43 14.76
C GLY A 183 21.94 9.65 16.08
N ARG A 184 21.92 10.36 17.21
CA ARG A 184 22.04 9.79 18.56
C ARG A 184 21.01 10.36 19.51
N ILE A 185 20.55 9.53 20.42
CA ILE A 185 19.77 9.91 21.60
C ILE A 185 20.71 10.66 22.53
N ILE A 186 20.38 11.91 22.83
CA ILE A 186 21.17 12.81 23.67
C ILE A 186 20.37 13.22 24.89
N LYS A 187 21.05 13.41 26.01
CA LYS A 187 20.42 13.94 27.22
C LYS A 187 20.25 15.44 27.09
N VAL A 188 19.03 15.93 27.33
CA VAL A 188 18.71 17.35 27.48
C VAL A 188 18.09 17.55 28.86
N LYS A 189 18.88 18.13 29.78
CA LYS A 189 18.53 18.25 31.21
C LYS A 189 18.27 16.85 31.83
N GLU A 190 17.05 16.58 32.26
CA GLU A 190 16.61 15.32 32.87
C GLU A 190 15.72 14.50 31.92
N LYS A 191 15.90 14.68 30.61
CA LYS A 191 15.15 13.99 29.55
C LYS A 191 16.07 13.58 28.41
N ILE A 192 15.56 12.75 27.52
CA ILE A 192 16.18 12.38 26.24
C ILE A 192 15.29 12.80 25.07
#